data_AF-A0A9D8BIY3-F1
#
_entry.id   AF-A0A9D8BIY3-F1
#
_cell.length_a   1.000
_cell.length_b   1.000
_cell.length_c   1.000
_cell.angle_alpha   90.00
_cell.angle_beta   90.00
_cell.angle_gamma   90.00
#
_symmetry.space_group_name_H-M   'P 1'
#
loop_
_entity.id
_entity.type
_entity.pdbx_description
1 polymer ?
#
loop_
_entity_poly.entity_id
_entity_poly.type
_entity_poly.pdbx_seq_one_letter_code
_entity_poly.pdbx_strand_id
1 'polypeptide(L)'
;MSIASGGYATLPPIAKPSKTSRLRKQGIASAVGLVAVVALSFTAVGTANRVASIIEPVTDIGIEHEQPLSLQFDIGLLQSASVIEILSESDENVHISLPESWELREVRNVPIAKVTADAPSFGFIRWQLPARAGVSFRSLTNPGRLLLHNPSGVQLKAVARRADLETGLVESDAVLVLEGTGEL
;
A
#
# COMPACT_ATOMS: atom_id res chain seq x y z
N MET A 1 108.55 36.01 15.88
CA MET A 1 107.68 35.44 14.85
C MET A 1 106.81 34.41 15.56
N SER A 2 105.54 34.67 15.94
CA SER A 2 104.32 34.89 15.11
C SER A 2 104.30 33.88 13.96
N ILE A 3 103.35 32.94 13.80
CA ILE A 3 101.87 33.10 13.80
C ILE A 3 101.20 31.76 14.17
N ALA A 4 100.01 31.84 14.77
CA ALA A 4 99.07 30.76 15.09
C ALA A 4 98.29 30.18 13.89
N SER A 5 97.79 28.94 14.03
CA SER A 5 96.48 28.41 13.58
C SER A 5 96.51 26.89 13.83
N GLY A 6 95.51 26.18 14.35
CA GLY A 6 94.07 26.26 14.21
C GLY A 6 93.62 24.91 13.63
N GLY A 7 92.97 24.04 14.40
CA GLY A 7 92.59 22.70 13.92
C GLY A 7 91.65 21.96 14.87
N TYR A 8 90.39 21.88 14.49
CA TYR A 8 89.20 21.50 15.24
C TYR A 8 89.15 20.06 15.76
N ALA A 9 88.65 19.89 16.98
CA ALA A 9 88.23 18.61 17.54
C ALA A 9 86.88 18.17 16.92
N THR A 10 86.85 16.98 16.33
CA THR A 10 85.65 16.32 15.82
C THR A 10 84.88 15.64 16.96
N LEU A 11 83.66 16.12 17.23
CA LEU A 11 82.70 15.47 18.13
C LEU A 11 82.07 14.24 17.44
N PRO A 12 81.76 13.16 18.19
CA PRO A 12 81.04 12.01 17.65
C PRO A 12 79.56 12.34 17.35
N PRO A 13 78.93 11.66 16.37
CA PRO A 13 77.53 11.89 16.03
C PRO A 13 76.58 11.40 17.14
N ILE A 14 75.70 12.30 17.57
CA ILE A 14 74.59 12.02 18.48
C ILE A 14 73.53 11.21 17.72
N ALA A 15 73.28 9.98 18.17
CA ALA A 15 72.21 9.13 17.66
C ALA A 15 70.83 9.77 17.94
N LYS A 16 70.01 9.96 16.89
CA LYS A 16 68.63 10.44 17.02
C LYS A 16 67.72 9.32 17.54
N PRO A 17 66.85 9.58 18.54
CA PRO A 17 65.87 8.59 18.98
C PRO A 17 64.76 8.41 17.94
N SER A 18 64.52 7.15 17.54
CA SER A 18 63.41 6.76 16.68
C SER A 18 62.07 6.89 17.43
N LYS A 19 61.34 7.98 17.19
CA LYS A 19 59.98 8.16 17.70
C LYS A 19 58.98 7.29 16.90
N THR A 20 58.78 6.09 17.42
CA THR A 20 57.47 5.51 17.75
C THR A 20 56.36 5.60 16.70
N SER A 21 56.25 4.48 15.99
CA SER A 21 55.12 3.95 15.23
C SER A 21 53.84 3.69 16.07
N ARG A 22 53.30 4.71 16.74
CA ARG A 22 52.03 4.58 17.52
C ARG A 22 50.88 5.46 17.04
N LEU A 23 51.00 6.12 15.89
CA LEU A 23 49.94 6.99 15.34
C LEU A 23 49.08 6.35 14.24
N ARG A 24 49.44 5.16 13.73
CA ARG A 24 48.64 4.48 12.67
C ARG A 24 47.55 3.55 13.18
N LYS A 25 47.60 3.09 14.44
CA LYS A 25 46.62 2.12 14.97
C LYS A 25 45.32 2.77 15.45
N GLN A 26 45.30 4.07 15.73
CA GLN A 26 44.09 4.77 16.21
C GLN A 26 43.20 5.31 15.08
N GLY A 27 43.73 5.53 13.87
CA GLY A 27 42.93 5.97 12.71
C GLY A 27 42.06 4.88 12.08
N ILE A 28 42.41 3.60 12.29
CA ILE A 28 41.65 2.46 11.75
C ILE A 28 40.44 2.15 12.64
N ALA A 29 40.56 2.32 13.96
CA ALA A 29 39.49 2.03 14.91
C ALA A 29 38.29 3.00 14.79
N SER A 30 38.55 4.28 14.50
CA SER A 30 37.48 5.29 14.32
C SER A 30 36.74 5.14 12.98
N ALA A 31 37.42 4.70 11.92
CA ALA A 31 36.81 4.46 10.61
C ALA A 31 35.82 3.27 10.63
N VAL A 32 36.16 2.19 11.35
CA VAL A 32 35.28 1.01 11.49
C VAL A 32 34.02 1.35 12.32
N GLY A 33 34.16 2.16 13.37
CA GLY A 33 33.02 2.60 14.18
C GLY A 33 32.01 3.45 13.39
N LEU A 34 32.49 4.36 12.53
CA LEU A 34 31.61 5.20 11.71
C LEU A 34 30.84 4.37 10.66
N VAL A 35 31.51 3.40 10.02
CA VAL A 35 30.85 2.50 9.05
C VAL A 35 29.79 1.62 9.74
N ALA A 36 30.06 1.14 10.96
CA ALA A 36 29.08 0.37 11.72
C ALA A 36 27.85 1.19 12.13
N VAL A 37 28.02 2.46 12.54
CA VAL A 37 26.90 3.36 12.87
C VAL A 37 26.09 3.72 11.64
N VAL A 38 26.73 3.97 10.50
CA VAL A 38 26.04 4.23 9.22
C VAL A 38 25.28 2.99 8.76
N ALA A 39 25.87 1.80 8.83
CA ALA A 39 25.22 0.54 8.45
C ALA A 39 24.02 0.19 9.36
N LEU A 40 24.11 0.46 10.67
CA LEU A 40 22.99 0.30 11.60
C LEU A 40 21.88 1.33 11.36
N SER A 41 22.22 2.55 10.95
CA SER A 41 21.24 3.58 10.60
C SER A 41 20.42 3.19 9.37
N PHE A 42 21.04 2.58 8.35
CA PHE A 42 20.33 2.13 7.15
C PHE A 42 19.40 0.93 7.41
N THR A 43 19.78 0.03 8.33
CA THR A 43 18.93 -1.11 8.69
C THR A 43 17.73 -0.69 9.54
N ALA A 44 17.90 0.24 10.48
CA ALA A 44 16.81 0.76 11.31
C ALA A 44 15.71 1.48 10.49
N VAL A 45 16.11 2.26 9.48
CA VAL A 45 15.17 2.93 8.55
C VAL A 45 14.44 1.92 7.66
N GLY A 46 15.12 0.85 7.23
CA GLY A 46 14.51 -0.22 6.42
C GLY A 46 13.48 -1.07 7.18
N THR A 47 13.63 -1.23 8.50
CA THR A 47 12.69 -2.00 9.34
C THR A 47 11.53 -1.18 9.89
N ALA A 48 11.69 0.13 10.10
CA ALA A 48 10.62 0.99 10.60
C ALA A 48 9.40 1.04 9.66
N ASN A 49 9.63 0.91 8.35
CA ASN A 49 8.57 0.87 7.34
C ASN A 49 7.78 -0.45 7.30
N ARG A 50 8.15 -1.48 8.07
CA ARG A 50 7.45 -2.78 8.10
C ARG A 50 6.46 -2.96 9.26
N VAL A 51 6.43 -2.05 10.24
CA VAL A 51 5.63 -2.24 11.47
C VAL A 51 4.38 -1.35 11.51
N ALA A 52 4.18 -0.48 10.53
CA ALA A 52 2.88 0.14 10.33
C ALA A 52 1.96 -0.87 9.61
N SER A 53 1.42 -1.84 10.37
CA SER A 53 0.14 -2.45 9.97
C SER A 53 -0.92 -1.36 10.12
N ILE A 54 -0.96 -0.48 9.12
CA ILE A 54 -2.00 0.52 8.95
C ILE A 54 -3.29 -0.29 8.89
N ILE A 55 -4.20 -0.07 9.84
CA ILE A 55 -5.53 -0.65 9.78
C ILE A 55 -6.13 -0.18 8.47
N GLU A 56 -6.20 -1.07 7.47
CA GLU A 56 -6.83 -0.73 6.21
C GLU A 56 -8.30 -0.39 6.49
N PRO A 57 -8.80 0.73 5.96
CA PRO A 57 -10.21 1.09 6.13
C PRO A 57 -11.08 -0.07 5.61
N VAL A 58 -12.23 -0.27 6.22
CA VAL A 58 -13.21 -1.25 5.75
C VAL A 58 -14.36 -0.47 5.13
N THR A 59 -14.72 -0.82 3.90
CA THR A 59 -15.86 -0.23 3.19
C THR A 59 -16.98 -1.25 3.10
N ASP A 60 -18.11 -0.94 3.73
CA ASP A 60 -19.32 -1.75 3.67
C ASP A 60 -20.04 -1.60 2.31
N ILE A 61 -20.50 -2.72 1.76
CA ILE A 61 -21.30 -2.77 0.52
C ILE A 61 -22.48 -3.71 0.77
N GLY A 62 -23.70 -3.23 0.59
CA GLY A 62 -24.92 -4.05 0.65
C GLY A 62 -25.34 -4.52 -0.73
N ILE A 63 -25.70 -5.80 -0.88
CA ILE A 63 -26.08 -6.38 -2.17
C ILE A 63 -27.42 -7.10 -2.00
N GLU A 64 -28.46 -6.58 -2.64
CA GLU A 64 -29.80 -7.17 -2.64
C GLU A 64 -30.14 -7.72 -4.04
N HIS A 65 -30.53 -8.98 -4.08
CA HIS A 65 -30.88 -9.74 -5.27
C HIS A 65 -31.91 -10.85 -4.93
N GLU A 66 -32.56 -11.41 -5.94
CA GLU A 66 -33.60 -12.45 -5.77
C GLU A 66 -33.15 -13.82 -6.31
N GLN A 67 -32.14 -13.86 -7.18
CA GLN A 67 -31.59 -15.08 -7.77
C GLN A 67 -30.10 -15.22 -7.45
N PRO A 68 -29.48 -16.41 -7.63
CA PRO A 68 -28.04 -16.54 -7.47
C PRO A 68 -27.26 -15.52 -8.31
N LEU A 69 -26.45 -14.70 -7.66
CA LEU A 69 -25.80 -13.55 -8.26
C LEU A 69 -24.29 -13.77 -8.38
N SER A 70 -23.72 -13.44 -9.54
CA SER A 70 -22.27 -13.31 -9.72
C SER A 70 -21.93 -11.85 -9.99
N LEU A 71 -21.10 -11.26 -9.12
CA LEU A 71 -20.55 -9.92 -9.28
C LEU A 71 -19.04 -9.98 -9.47
N GLN A 72 -18.54 -9.11 -10.34
CA GLN A 72 -17.12 -8.84 -10.48
C GLN A 72 -16.83 -7.40 -10.05
N PHE A 73 -15.85 -7.24 -9.17
CA PHE A 73 -15.31 -5.98 -8.72
C PHE A 73 -13.91 -5.81 -9.28
N ASP A 74 -13.64 -4.77 -10.06
CA ASP A 74 -12.30 -4.40 -10.46
C ASP A 74 -11.94 -3.05 -9.83
N ILE A 75 -10.92 -3.04 -8.99
CA ILE A 75 -10.53 -1.89 -8.15
C ILE A 75 -9.15 -1.41 -8.59
N GLY A 76 -9.10 -0.25 -9.22
CA GLY A 76 -7.85 0.45 -9.51
C GLY A 76 -7.54 1.46 -8.42
N LEU A 77 -6.35 1.35 -7.81
CA LEU A 77 -5.85 2.27 -6.79
C LEU A 77 -4.75 3.15 -7.38
N LEU A 78 -4.84 4.46 -7.18
CA LEU A 78 -3.76 5.40 -7.49
C LEU A 78 -3.69 6.44 -6.39
N GLN A 79 -2.58 6.46 -5.64
CA GLN A 79 -2.42 7.28 -4.44
C GLN A 79 -3.55 7.02 -3.44
N SER A 80 -4.32 8.05 -3.07
CA SER A 80 -5.47 7.93 -2.17
C SER A 80 -6.79 7.72 -2.91
N ALA A 81 -6.85 7.82 -4.23
CA ALA A 81 -8.08 7.70 -4.99
C ALA A 81 -8.25 6.29 -5.55
N SER A 82 -9.50 5.92 -5.83
CA SER A 82 -9.79 4.65 -6.48
C SER A 82 -10.88 4.76 -7.53
N VAL A 83 -10.77 3.88 -8.52
CA VAL A 83 -11.84 3.57 -9.47
C VAL A 83 -12.34 2.17 -9.16
N ILE A 84 -13.63 2.01 -8.96
CA ILE A 84 -14.27 0.74 -8.65
C ILE A 84 -15.24 0.43 -9.78
N GLU A 85 -14.96 -0.60 -10.55
CA GLU A 85 -15.88 -1.13 -11.53
C GLU A 85 -16.64 -2.31 -10.93
N ILE A 86 -17.96 -2.31 -11.09
CA ILE A 86 -18.84 -3.39 -10.66
C ILE A 86 -19.56 -3.90 -11.91
N LEU A 87 -19.42 -5.18 -12.21
CA LEU A 87 -20.10 -5.85 -13.30
C LEU A 87 -21.02 -6.93 -12.73
N SER A 88 -22.30 -6.85 -13.08
CA SER A 88 -23.26 -7.91 -12.81
C SER A 88 -23.29 -8.90 -13.98
N GLU A 89 -23.12 -10.18 -13.69
CA GLU A 89 -23.35 -11.27 -14.64
C GLU A 89 -24.75 -11.88 -14.49
N SER A 90 -25.65 -11.26 -13.73
CA SER A 90 -27.03 -11.76 -13.56
C SER A 90 -27.97 -11.25 -14.65
N ASP A 91 -29.01 -12.05 -14.90
CA ASP A 91 -30.15 -11.73 -15.76
C ASP A 91 -31.29 -11.03 -15.01
N GLU A 92 -31.08 -10.69 -13.73
CA GLU A 92 -32.03 -9.94 -12.90
C GLU A 92 -31.56 -8.50 -12.62
N ASN A 93 -32.49 -7.67 -12.14
CA ASN A 93 -32.15 -6.37 -11.58
C ASN A 93 -31.65 -6.54 -10.14
N VAL A 94 -30.51 -5.95 -9.82
CA VAL A 94 -29.90 -6.03 -8.48
C VAL A 94 -29.84 -4.65 -7.85
N HIS A 95 -29.86 -4.59 -6.52
CA HIS A 95 -29.60 -3.35 -5.80
C HIS A 95 -28.27 -3.43 -5.07
N ILE A 96 -27.48 -2.36 -5.18
CA ILE A 96 -26.17 -2.27 -4.55
C ILE A 96 -26.11 -0.98 -3.74
N SER A 97 -25.99 -1.12 -2.43
CA SER A 97 -25.78 0.00 -1.51
C SER A 97 -24.29 0.30 -1.37
N LEU A 98 -23.90 1.50 -1.78
CA LEU A 98 -22.52 1.98 -1.81
C LEU A 98 -22.38 3.25 -0.96
N PRO A 99 -21.19 3.58 -0.43
CA PRO A 99 -20.98 4.84 0.28
C PRO A 99 -21.43 6.04 -0.55
N GLU A 100 -22.09 7.01 0.08
CA GLU A 100 -22.58 8.20 -0.63
C GLU A 100 -21.47 9.07 -1.22
N SER A 101 -20.24 8.91 -0.72
CA SER A 101 -19.04 9.59 -1.23
C SER A 101 -18.55 9.03 -2.56
N TRP A 102 -19.11 7.91 -3.04
CA TRP A 102 -18.75 7.32 -4.32
C TRP A 102 -19.56 7.96 -5.44
N GLU A 103 -18.85 8.48 -6.44
CA GLU A 103 -19.45 9.17 -7.58
C GLU A 103 -19.55 8.21 -8.76
N LEU A 104 -20.76 8.01 -9.31
CA LEU A 104 -20.94 7.26 -10.56
C LEU A 104 -20.24 8.00 -11.71
N ARG A 105 -19.45 7.26 -12.50
CA ARG A 105 -18.66 7.77 -13.62
C ARG A 105 -19.13 7.25 -14.97
N GLU A 106 -19.42 5.96 -15.05
CA GLU A 106 -19.75 5.29 -16.30
C GLU A 106 -20.78 4.19 -16.07
N VAL A 107 -21.62 3.98 -17.08
CA VAL A 107 -22.54 2.83 -17.18
C VAL A 107 -22.26 2.12 -18.50
N ARG A 108 -22.14 0.79 -18.44
CA ARG A 108 -21.84 -0.11 -19.56
C ARG A 108 -22.95 -1.15 -19.71
N ASN A 109 -23.06 -1.71 -20.92
CA ASN A 109 -24.04 -2.75 -21.34
C ASN A 109 -25.52 -2.35 -21.32
N VAL A 110 -25.89 -1.29 -20.61
CA VAL A 110 -27.26 -0.77 -20.52
C VAL A 110 -27.29 0.75 -20.67
N PRO A 111 -28.43 1.35 -21.06
CA PRO A 111 -28.57 2.81 -21.05
C PRO A 111 -28.44 3.39 -19.64
N ILE A 112 -27.71 4.49 -19.48
CA ILE A 112 -27.50 5.17 -18.19
C ILE A 112 -28.80 5.51 -17.46
N ALA A 113 -29.86 5.88 -18.20
CA ALA A 113 -31.16 6.21 -17.64
C ALA A 113 -31.89 5.03 -16.95
N LYS A 114 -31.42 3.80 -17.16
CA LYS A 114 -31.95 2.61 -16.47
C LYS A 114 -31.24 2.30 -15.16
N VAL A 115 -30.08 2.92 -14.90
CA VAL A 115 -29.41 2.83 -13.60
C VAL A 115 -29.96 3.97 -12.76
N THR A 116 -30.72 3.63 -11.73
CA THR A 116 -31.37 4.58 -10.82
C THR A 116 -30.76 4.48 -9.44
N ALA A 117 -31.03 5.48 -8.60
CA ALA A 117 -30.57 5.53 -7.23
C ALA A 117 -31.71 6.02 -6.33
N ASP A 118 -31.85 5.40 -5.17
CA ASP A 118 -32.70 5.90 -4.11
C ASP A 118 -32.04 7.14 -3.46
N ALA A 119 -32.82 7.90 -2.69
CA ALA A 119 -32.27 9.00 -1.91
C ALA A 119 -31.24 8.48 -0.89
N PRO A 120 -30.12 9.20 -0.65
CA PRO A 120 -29.12 8.78 0.32
C PRO A 120 -29.71 8.54 1.70
N SER A 121 -29.27 7.47 2.37
CA SER A 121 -29.71 7.08 3.71
C SER A 121 -28.56 6.45 4.49
N PHE A 122 -28.36 6.90 5.73
CA PHE A 122 -27.30 6.42 6.63
C PHE A 122 -25.88 6.44 6.04
N GLY A 123 -25.58 7.37 5.14
CA GLY A 123 -24.27 7.47 4.47
C GLY A 123 -24.09 6.56 3.26
N PHE A 124 -25.18 5.95 2.77
CA PHE A 124 -25.19 5.08 1.59
C PHE A 124 -26.19 5.57 0.54
N ILE A 125 -25.90 5.24 -0.73
CA ILE A 125 -26.82 5.34 -1.86
C ILE A 125 -27.11 3.92 -2.34
N ARG A 126 -28.40 3.57 -2.39
CA ARG A 126 -28.88 2.30 -2.92
C ARG A 126 -29.11 2.44 -4.43
N TRP A 127 -28.20 1.88 -5.21
CA TRP A 127 -28.24 1.89 -6.68
C TRP A 127 -29.03 0.70 -7.18
N GLN A 128 -29.93 0.91 -8.14
CA GLN A 128 -30.62 -0.15 -8.87
C GLN A 128 -29.94 -0.37 -10.22
N LEU A 129 -29.37 -1.55 -10.39
CA LEU A 129 -28.62 -1.95 -11.58
C LEU A 129 -29.48 -2.96 -12.36
N PRO A 130 -29.79 -2.67 -13.63
CA PRO A 130 -30.45 -3.65 -14.48
C PRO A 130 -29.59 -4.90 -14.72
N ALA A 131 -30.25 -5.97 -15.18
CA ALA A 131 -29.58 -7.16 -15.68
C ALA A 131 -28.39 -6.84 -16.59
N ARG A 132 -27.26 -7.53 -16.36
CA ARG A 132 -26.01 -7.40 -17.11
C ARG A 132 -25.34 -6.01 -17.08
N ALA A 133 -25.81 -5.09 -16.24
CA ALA A 133 -25.22 -3.75 -16.15
C ALA A 133 -23.79 -3.79 -15.60
N GLY A 134 -22.93 -2.95 -16.16
CA GLY A 134 -21.63 -2.61 -15.59
C GLY A 134 -21.63 -1.14 -15.18
N VAL A 135 -21.08 -0.82 -14.01
CA VAL A 135 -20.98 0.55 -13.51
C VAL A 135 -19.58 0.83 -13.00
N SER A 136 -19.11 2.06 -13.15
CA SER A 136 -17.83 2.52 -12.62
C SER A 136 -18.04 3.67 -11.66
N PHE A 137 -17.42 3.59 -10.49
CA PHE A 137 -17.45 4.60 -9.45
C PHE A 137 -16.07 5.17 -9.19
N ARG A 138 -16.02 6.44 -8.83
CA ARG A 138 -14.83 7.09 -8.29
C ARG A 138 -15.00 7.26 -6.78
N SER A 139 -13.96 6.92 -6.03
CA SER A 139 -13.81 7.29 -4.62
C SER A 139 -12.57 8.15 -4.45
N LEU A 140 -12.68 9.20 -3.61
CA LEU A 140 -11.56 10.07 -3.27
C LEU A 140 -10.63 9.47 -2.20
N THR A 141 -11.06 8.36 -1.59
CA THR A 141 -10.33 7.61 -0.57
C THR A 141 -10.17 6.15 -0.97
N ASN A 142 -9.03 5.55 -0.64
CA ASN A 142 -8.81 4.12 -0.84
C ASN A 142 -9.81 3.34 0.05
N PRO A 143 -10.63 2.45 -0.54
CA PRO A 143 -11.64 1.73 0.22
C PRO A 143 -11.06 0.66 1.17
N GLY A 144 -9.75 0.38 1.10
CA GLY A 144 -9.08 -0.60 1.96
C GLY A 144 -9.66 -1.99 1.73
N ARG A 145 -10.35 -2.61 2.68
CA ARG A 145 -11.04 -3.90 2.48
C ARG A 145 -12.50 -3.66 2.14
N LEU A 146 -13.05 -4.45 1.20
CA LEU A 146 -14.49 -4.45 0.95
C LEU A 146 -15.16 -5.50 1.85
N LEU A 147 -16.18 -5.09 2.60
CA LEU A 147 -17.03 -5.97 3.36
C LEU A 147 -18.39 -6.08 2.66
N LEU A 148 -18.69 -7.25 2.11
CA LEU A 148 -19.91 -7.49 1.35
C LEU A 148 -20.99 -8.08 2.26
N HIS A 149 -22.13 -7.37 2.34
CA HIS A 149 -23.32 -7.81 3.05
C HIS A 149 -24.33 -8.37 2.05
N ASN A 150 -24.78 -9.60 2.28
CA ASN A 150 -25.79 -10.28 1.46
C ASN A 150 -27.04 -10.58 2.31
N PRO A 151 -27.98 -9.62 2.45
CA PRO A 151 -29.25 -9.83 3.17
C PRO A 151 -30.28 -10.67 2.40
N SER A 152 -29.99 -11.12 1.17
CA SER A 152 -31.00 -11.71 0.27
C SER A 152 -31.36 -13.16 0.55
N GLY A 153 -30.62 -13.87 1.38
CA GLY A 153 -30.84 -15.31 1.64
C GLY A 153 -30.59 -16.21 0.43
N VAL A 154 -30.11 -15.66 -0.68
CA VAL A 154 -29.71 -16.39 -1.90
C VAL A 154 -28.21 -16.24 -2.14
N GLN A 155 -27.62 -17.18 -2.87
CA GLN A 155 -26.17 -17.25 -3.05
C GLN A 155 -25.61 -16.03 -3.79
N LEU A 156 -24.52 -15.47 -3.27
CA LEU A 156 -23.71 -14.45 -3.93
C LEU A 156 -22.30 -14.98 -4.18
N LYS A 157 -21.85 -14.95 -5.43
CA LYS A 157 -20.45 -15.09 -5.82
C LYS A 157 -19.88 -13.71 -6.11
N ALA A 158 -18.81 -13.35 -5.42
CA ALA A 158 -18.09 -12.10 -5.66
C ALA A 158 -16.65 -12.42 -6.06
N VAL A 159 -16.22 -11.89 -7.20
CA VAL A 159 -14.81 -11.93 -7.62
C VAL A 159 -14.28 -10.51 -7.55
N ALA A 160 -13.23 -10.27 -6.79
CA ALA A 160 -12.60 -8.97 -6.67
C ALA A 160 -11.18 -9.04 -7.24
N ARG A 161 -10.84 -8.09 -8.10
CA ARG A 161 -9.48 -7.84 -8.56
C ARG A 161 -9.06 -6.46 -8.12
N ARG A 162 -7.89 -6.36 -7.53
CA ARG A 162 -7.31 -5.09 -7.07
C ARG A 162 -6.00 -4.88 -7.78
N ALA A 163 -5.83 -3.70 -8.36
CA ALA A 163 -4.58 -3.27 -8.96
C ALA A 163 -4.13 -1.97 -8.30
N ASP A 164 -2.95 -2.00 -7.69
CA ASP A 164 -2.22 -0.80 -7.31
C ASP A 164 -1.43 -0.30 -8.52
N LEU A 165 -1.83 0.86 -9.06
CA LEU A 165 -1.25 1.41 -10.29
C LEU A 165 0.09 2.10 -10.05
N GLU A 166 0.45 2.38 -8.80
CA GLU A 166 1.74 2.97 -8.43
C GLU A 166 2.82 1.88 -8.30
N THR A 167 2.48 0.78 -7.64
CA THR A 167 3.41 -0.35 -7.42
C THR A 167 3.33 -1.42 -8.51
N GLY A 168 2.24 -1.47 -9.26
CA GLY A 168 1.93 -2.52 -10.24
C GLY A 168 1.48 -3.84 -9.60
N LEU A 169 1.24 -3.87 -8.28
CA LEU A 169 0.75 -5.05 -7.59
C LEU A 169 -0.69 -5.36 -8.01
N VAL A 170 -0.97 -6.62 -8.32
CA VAL A 170 -2.32 -7.10 -8.62
C VAL A 170 -2.68 -8.27 -7.71
N GLU A 171 -3.83 -8.15 -7.06
CA GLU A 171 -4.42 -9.16 -6.18
C GLU A 171 -5.78 -9.58 -6.75
N SER A 172 -6.14 -10.84 -6.54
CA SER A 172 -7.42 -11.39 -7.00
C SER A 172 -7.96 -12.34 -5.96
N ASP A 173 -9.18 -12.08 -5.52
CA ASP A 173 -9.90 -12.87 -4.54
C ASP A 173 -11.26 -13.30 -5.11
N ALA A 174 -11.70 -14.49 -4.75
CA ALA A 174 -13.03 -14.98 -5.08
C ALA A 174 -13.68 -15.52 -3.81
N VAL A 175 -14.87 -15.00 -3.50
CA VAL A 175 -15.63 -15.37 -2.31
C VAL A 175 -17.01 -15.86 -2.74
N LEU A 176 -17.46 -16.92 -2.08
CA LEU A 176 -18.83 -17.43 -2.19
C LEU A 176 -19.54 -17.20 -0.86
N VAL A 177 -20.55 -16.36 -0.87
CA VAL A 177 -21.41 -16.08 0.28
C VAL A 177 -22.65 -16.96 0.15
N LEU A 178 -22.72 -17.97 1.03
CA LEU A 178 -23.87 -18.86 1.16
C LEU A 178 -24.81 -18.32 2.23
N GLU A 179 -26.09 -18.69 2.14
CA GLU A 179 -27.06 -18.44 3.20
C GLU A 179 -26.56 -19.02 4.53
N GLY A 180 -26.47 -18.16 5.56
CA GLY A 180 -26.20 -18.55 6.93
C GLY A 180 -27.48 -18.42 7.75
N THR A 181 -28.15 -19.56 7.97
CA THR A 181 -29.15 -19.76 9.02
C THR A 181 -28.61 -19.21 10.35
N GLY A 182 -29.48 -18.55 11.12
CA GLY A 182 -29.11 -17.87 12.36
C GLY A 182 -28.47 -18.73 13.46
N GLU A 183 -27.92 -17.99 14.42
CA GLU A 183 -27.30 -18.37 15.70
C GLU A 183 -25.79 -18.69 15.70
N LEU A 184 -25.03 -17.73 16.24
CA LEU A 184 -24.04 -17.95 17.31
C LEU A 184 -24.36 -17.01 18.48
#